data_AF-A0AA37S9E4-F1
#
_entry.id   AF-A0AA37S9E4-F1
#
_cell.length_a   1.000
_cell.length_b   1.000
_cell.length_c   1.000
_cell.angle_alpha   90.00
_cell.angle_beta   90.00
_cell.angle_gamma   90.00
#
_symmetry.space_group_name_H-M   'P 1'
#
loop_
_entity.id
_entity.type
_entity.pdbx_description
1 polymer ?
#
loop_
_entity_poly.entity_id
_entity_poly.type
_entity_poly.pdbx_seq_one_letter_code
_entity_poly.pdbx_strand_id
1 'polypeptide(L)'
;MYRHFIILWFVVFASGCATYGNDIQTALTYAQSGQPDKAAQEFEKVVQPDGSDRLLYYMELGVLKHLNGEYEQSNRLLEEAERLVEEFYTQSVSEALMVAMSNPTIADYKGQVFEDVYINYYKALNYLFLAEQASGRIQRSELLDSALVEARRLDNKLTKLKNERGSYQDAEDKEEQTFTQILSLFEKLLGNYIDEDKLIFRENAYSHYLSGLLYEQQKEWDDARISYQKAAELYEKGYAKQVGVGDDMVGQAWLDTIRMMQKAGGWDSSISKLKWEKLDDDLRDKLREYKNSDAELVVLNHLDFVPQKKELNFVMYVEPSRQEMVLTPLLTGAGQESSDKYAWFWMMYADKGILDVVERYSNGGLDNVVRTLINKRVILGPAWDLVESLNIDTALRDGGVRVAVPYYPPVRSVTDQNILSVNGLEYPLVKAESLARLALNEQILKARTDLYEALARETLKNTLLVESASSALGEDNALINYGLKALTATTARADTRTWLTLPAEVHVVRVPMVAGEYNLSLSNTFSRGRGIVSADQMVKLEKGQIHVWRQRSFPQLSHVEQQTLIQEESEPESNAFSAFGKYLN
;
A
#
# COMPACT_ATOMS: atom_id res chain seq x y z
N MET A 1 30.04 14.23 -40.26
CA MET A 1 30.82 13.46 -39.27
C MET A 1 30.04 13.39 -37.93
N TYR A 2 28.78 12.92 -37.98
CA TYR A 2 27.76 13.06 -36.92
C TYR A 2 26.94 11.76 -36.78
N ARG A 3 27.58 10.59 -36.69
CA ARG A 3 26.85 9.29 -36.52
C ARG A 3 27.45 8.35 -35.47
N HIS A 4 28.44 8.78 -34.68
CA HIS A 4 29.09 7.92 -33.67
C HIS A 4 28.94 8.40 -32.22
N PHE A 5 28.16 9.45 -31.95
CA PHE A 5 27.94 9.96 -30.58
C PHE A 5 26.67 9.42 -29.88
N ILE A 6 25.85 8.59 -30.54
CA ILE A 6 24.59 8.08 -29.98
C ILE A 6 24.78 6.72 -29.26
N ILE A 7 25.89 6.02 -29.48
CA ILE A 7 26.04 4.62 -29.02
C ILE A 7 26.64 4.52 -27.60
N LEU A 8 27.32 5.55 -27.08
CA LEU A 8 27.79 5.56 -25.68
C LEU A 8 26.71 6.04 -24.68
N TRP A 9 25.56 6.50 -25.17
CA TRP A 9 24.49 7.13 -24.39
C TRP A 9 23.51 6.12 -23.76
N PHE A 10 23.48 4.87 -24.26
CA PHE A 10 22.49 3.87 -23.84
C PHE A 10 22.98 2.93 -22.71
N VAL A 11 24.28 2.90 -22.41
CA VAL A 11 24.87 1.91 -21.49
C VAL A 11 24.86 2.36 -20.02
N VAL A 12 24.77 3.66 -19.74
CA VAL A 12 24.76 4.18 -18.35
C VAL A 12 23.35 4.25 -17.73
N PHE A 13 22.29 4.09 -18.53
CA PHE A 13 20.90 4.03 -18.03
C PHE A 13 20.34 2.60 -17.90
N ALA A 14 21.14 1.57 -18.22
CA ALA A 14 20.70 0.18 -18.25
C ALA A 14 21.06 -0.64 -16.99
N SER A 15 21.73 -0.05 -15.99
CA SER A 15 21.81 -0.67 -14.68
C SER A 15 20.45 -0.54 -14.00
N GLY A 16 19.66 -1.61 -14.03
CA GLY A 16 18.45 -1.73 -13.22
C GLY A 16 18.82 -1.43 -11.76
N CYS A 17 18.50 -0.23 -11.29
CA CYS A 17 18.83 0.18 -9.94
C CYS A 17 17.99 -0.67 -8.98
N ALA A 18 18.67 -1.36 -8.06
CA ALA A 18 18.10 -2.00 -6.89
C ALA A 18 17.15 -1.02 -6.17
N THR A 19 15.86 -1.38 -6.13
CA THR A 19 14.84 -0.74 -5.31
C THR A 19 14.59 -1.64 -4.11
N TYR A 20 14.10 -1.08 -3.01
CA TYR A 20 13.73 -1.87 -1.83
C TYR A 20 12.91 -3.11 -2.18
N GLY A 21 11.90 -2.97 -3.04
CA GLY A 21 11.06 -4.09 -3.51
C GLY A 21 11.81 -5.16 -4.31
N ASN A 22 12.78 -4.77 -5.13
CA ASN A 22 13.61 -5.73 -5.87
C ASN A 22 14.56 -6.49 -4.91
N ASP A 23 15.12 -5.80 -3.92
CA ASP A 23 16.10 -6.37 -2.99
C ASP A 23 15.45 -7.42 -2.05
N ILE A 24 14.16 -7.26 -1.73
CA ILE A 24 13.40 -8.21 -0.89
C ILE A 24 12.55 -9.20 -1.67
N GLN A 25 12.62 -9.21 -3.01
CA GLN A 25 11.79 -10.10 -3.82
C GLN A 25 12.03 -11.58 -3.48
N THR A 26 13.27 -11.96 -3.19
CA THR A 26 13.62 -13.31 -2.73
C THR A 26 12.91 -13.64 -1.42
N ALA A 27 12.90 -12.72 -0.46
CA ALA A 27 12.21 -12.88 0.82
C ALA A 27 10.70 -13.10 0.65
N LEU A 28 10.04 -12.28 -0.18
CA LEU A 28 8.62 -12.44 -0.50
C LEU A 28 8.34 -13.79 -1.17
N THR A 29 9.24 -14.24 -2.06
CA THR A 29 9.09 -15.53 -2.75
C THR A 29 9.19 -16.70 -1.76
N TYR A 30 10.11 -16.64 -0.78
CA TYR A 30 10.15 -17.62 0.30
C TYR A 30 8.87 -17.62 1.14
N ALA A 31 8.35 -16.44 1.51
CA ALA A 31 7.10 -16.35 2.26
C ALA A 31 5.91 -16.91 1.47
N GLN A 32 5.81 -16.63 0.16
CA GLN A 32 4.81 -17.21 -0.74
C GLN A 32 4.91 -18.73 -0.85
N SER A 33 6.13 -19.28 -0.78
CA SER A 33 6.38 -20.72 -0.80
C SER A 33 6.08 -21.44 0.53
N GLY A 34 5.58 -20.72 1.54
CA GLY A 34 5.31 -21.28 2.87
C GLY A 34 6.56 -21.43 3.74
N GLN A 35 7.61 -20.65 3.49
CA GLN A 35 8.88 -20.66 4.23
C GLN A 35 9.15 -19.30 4.91
N PRO A 36 8.32 -18.89 5.89
CA PRO A 36 8.42 -17.57 6.52
C PRO A 36 9.72 -17.35 7.30
N ASP A 37 10.35 -18.40 7.84
CA ASP A 37 11.65 -18.29 8.52
C ASP A 37 12.79 -17.95 7.54
N LYS A 38 12.82 -18.58 6.36
CA LYS A 38 13.77 -18.22 5.30
C LYS A 38 13.49 -16.81 4.79
N ALA A 39 12.21 -16.44 4.65
CA ALA A 39 11.84 -15.09 4.28
C ALA A 39 12.37 -14.05 5.29
N ALA A 40 12.25 -14.32 6.59
CA ALA A 40 12.77 -13.44 7.63
C ALA A 40 14.30 -13.27 7.51
N GLN A 41 15.04 -14.35 7.28
CA GLN A 41 16.50 -14.29 7.07
C GLN A 41 16.87 -13.43 5.85
N GLU A 42 16.17 -13.57 4.72
CA GLU A 42 16.42 -12.73 3.55
C GLU A 42 16.04 -11.26 3.80
N PHE A 43 14.96 -10.99 4.55
CA PHE A 43 14.58 -9.63 4.93
C PHE A 43 15.66 -8.96 5.79
N GLU A 44 16.21 -9.65 6.78
CA GLU A 44 17.26 -9.13 7.68
C GLU A 44 18.57 -8.77 6.96
N LYS A 45 18.80 -9.28 5.75
CA LYS A 45 19.93 -8.86 4.90
C LYS A 45 19.72 -7.48 4.28
N VAL A 46 18.46 -7.05 4.11
CA VAL A 46 18.09 -5.82 3.39
C VAL A 46 17.67 -4.71 4.35
N VAL A 47 16.94 -5.04 5.42
CA VAL A 47 16.50 -4.08 6.45
C VAL A 47 17.16 -4.38 7.78
N GLN A 48 17.55 -3.32 8.49
CA GLN A 48 18.25 -3.43 9.77
C GLN A 48 17.35 -2.97 10.93
N PRO A 49 17.54 -3.53 12.15
CA PRO A 49 16.78 -3.14 13.34
C PRO A 49 17.13 -1.73 13.84
N ASP A 50 18.22 -1.15 13.37
CA ASP A 50 18.68 0.21 13.64
C ASP A 50 18.68 1.08 12.36
N GLY A 51 18.90 2.39 12.54
CA GLY A 51 18.92 3.33 11.42
C GLY A 51 17.52 3.64 10.85
N SER A 52 17.48 4.01 9.56
CA SER A 52 16.29 4.58 8.93
C SER A 52 15.21 3.57 8.55
N ASP A 53 15.53 2.27 8.53
CA ASP A 53 14.60 1.20 8.17
C ASP A 53 13.99 0.50 9.39
N ARG A 54 14.35 0.92 10.62
CA ARG A 54 13.97 0.23 11.86
C ARG A 54 12.47 -0.04 12.01
N LEU A 55 11.61 0.94 11.69
CA LEU A 55 10.17 0.73 11.75
C LEU A 55 9.72 -0.37 10.76
N LEU A 56 10.25 -0.33 9.54
CA LEU A 56 9.92 -1.32 8.51
C LEU A 56 10.40 -2.72 8.88
N TYR A 57 11.61 -2.83 9.46
CA TYR A 57 12.14 -4.07 10.01
C TYR A 57 11.16 -4.74 10.98
N TYR A 58 10.69 -4.00 11.99
CA TYR A 58 9.78 -4.54 13.00
C TYR A 58 8.40 -4.90 12.45
N MET A 59 7.89 -4.10 11.50
CA MET A 59 6.63 -4.37 10.83
C MET A 59 6.69 -5.64 9.97
N GLU A 60 7.70 -5.77 9.11
CA GLU A 60 7.84 -6.95 8.22
C GLU A 60 8.06 -8.24 9.02
N LEU A 61 9.03 -8.25 9.94
CA LEU A 61 9.30 -9.43 10.75
C LEU A 61 8.13 -9.78 11.67
N GLY A 62 7.40 -8.77 12.16
CA GLY A 62 6.19 -8.98 12.95
C GLY A 62 5.17 -9.85 12.21
N VAL A 63 4.88 -9.55 10.93
CA VAL A 63 3.95 -10.37 10.14
C VAL A 63 4.56 -11.72 9.77
N LEU A 64 5.85 -11.81 9.45
CA LEU A 64 6.48 -13.10 9.15
C LEU A 64 6.42 -14.07 10.34
N LYS A 65 6.64 -13.57 11.56
CA LYS A 65 6.44 -14.36 12.79
C LYS A 65 4.98 -14.74 13.01
N HIS A 66 4.03 -13.87 12.68
CA HIS A 66 2.60 -14.21 12.67
C HIS A 66 2.27 -15.31 11.63
N LEU A 67 2.90 -15.29 10.46
CA LEU A 67 2.72 -16.32 9.43
C LEU A 67 3.31 -17.67 9.87
N ASN A 68 4.38 -17.66 10.67
CA ASN A 68 4.97 -18.88 11.23
C ASN A 68 4.26 -19.41 12.49
N GLY A 69 3.19 -18.74 12.95
CA GLY A 69 2.49 -19.09 14.18
C GLY A 69 3.21 -18.68 15.48
N GLU A 70 4.29 -17.90 15.38
CA GLU A 70 5.08 -17.38 16.50
C GLU A 70 4.46 -16.07 17.04
N TYR A 71 3.21 -16.14 17.47
CA TYR A 71 2.38 -14.97 17.80
C TYR A 71 2.94 -14.11 18.94
N GLU A 72 3.59 -14.70 19.95
CA GLU A 72 4.23 -13.93 21.02
C GLU A 72 5.42 -13.11 20.53
N GLN A 73 6.23 -13.67 19.62
CA GLN A 73 7.36 -12.95 19.01
C GLN A 73 6.86 -11.85 18.08
N SER A 74 5.83 -12.16 17.29
CA SER A 74 5.14 -11.17 16.46
C SER A 74 4.66 -9.97 17.30
N ASN A 75 3.99 -10.22 18.43
CA ASN A 75 3.54 -9.16 19.33
C ASN A 75 4.68 -8.30 19.88
N ARG A 76 5.83 -8.90 20.25
CA ARG A 76 7.00 -8.14 20.71
C ARG A 76 7.54 -7.22 19.62
N LEU A 77 7.68 -7.71 18.39
CA LEU A 77 8.15 -6.91 17.26
C LEU A 77 7.17 -5.79 16.91
N LEU A 78 5.87 -6.08 16.90
CA LEU A 78 4.83 -5.10 16.59
C LEU A 78 4.66 -4.05 17.71
N GLU A 79 4.98 -4.36 18.97
CA GLU A 79 5.06 -3.36 20.03
C GLU A 79 6.22 -2.37 19.78
N GLU A 80 7.38 -2.85 19.32
CA GLU A 80 8.49 -1.96 18.92
C GLU A 80 8.09 -1.05 17.74
N ALA A 81 7.41 -1.61 16.74
CA ALA A 81 6.88 -0.84 15.62
C ALA A 81 5.90 0.26 16.09
N GLU A 82 4.98 -0.08 17.00
CA GLU A 82 4.02 0.88 17.57
C GLU A 82 4.74 2.06 18.27
N ARG A 83 5.79 1.78 19.06
CA ARG A 83 6.59 2.83 19.71
C ARG A 83 7.29 3.75 18.71
N LEU A 84 7.85 3.19 17.64
CA LEU A 84 8.55 3.95 16.60
C LEU A 84 7.61 4.86 15.80
N VAL A 85 6.38 4.41 15.52
CA VAL A 85 5.37 5.25 14.85
C VAL A 85 5.08 6.51 15.67
N GLU A 86 4.97 6.39 16.99
CA GLU A 86 4.75 7.53 17.89
C GLU A 86 5.96 8.48 17.92
N GLU A 87 7.18 7.94 17.90
CA GLU A 87 8.42 8.72 17.87
C GLU A 87 8.55 9.56 16.59
N PHE A 88 8.16 9.00 15.44
CA PHE A 88 8.38 9.62 14.12
C PHE A 88 7.38 10.73 13.75
N TYR A 89 6.39 10.97 14.62
CA TYR A 89 5.35 11.97 14.40
C TYR A 89 5.90 13.40 14.19
N THR A 90 7.08 13.71 14.74
CA THR A 90 7.67 15.06 14.65
C THR A 90 8.89 15.06 13.72
N GLN A 91 8.86 15.84 12.63
CA GLN A 91 10.04 16.09 11.79
C GLN A 91 10.89 17.22 12.36
N SER A 92 12.22 17.05 12.35
CA SER A 92 13.14 18.13 12.69
C SER A 92 13.62 18.89 11.45
N VAL A 93 13.94 20.18 11.60
CA VAL A 93 14.49 21.02 10.50
C VAL A 93 15.83 20.47 10.00
N SER A 94 16.65 19.91 10.89
CA SER A 94 17.93 19.27 10.53
C SER A 94 17.75 18.02 9.67
N GLU A 95 16.74 17.20 9.96
CA GLU A 95 16.42 16.00 9.17
C GLU A 95 15.95 16.39 7.76
N ALA A 96 15.09 17.39 7.65
CA ALA A 96 14.63 17.92 6.35
C ALA A 96 15.81 18.40 5.48
N LEU A 97 16.78 19.10 6.08
CA LEU A 97 17.98 19.55 5.36
C LEU A 97 18.88 18.39 4.94
N MET A 98 19.06 17.37 5.79
CA MET A 98 19.85 16.17 5.47
C MET A 98 19.26 15.40 4.28
N VAL A 99 17.94 15.22 4.25
CA VAL A 99 17.24 14.58 3.12
C VAL A 99 17.42 15.38 1.82
N ALA A 100 17.29 16.71 1.90
CA ALA A 100 17.47 17.60 0.76
C ALA A 100 18.89 17.59 0.17
N MET A 101 19.89 17.14 0.93
CA MET A 101 21.28 17.04 0.49
C MET A 101 21.71 15.63 0.05
N SER A 102 20.87 14.62 0.26
CA SER A 102 21.25 13.22 0.10
C SER A 102 20.23 12.38 -0.69
N ASN A 103 19.55 11.43 -0.03
CA ASN A 103 18.56 10.53 -0.60
C ASN A 103 17.38 10.42 0.39
N PRO A 104 16.12 10.44 -0.07
CA PRO A 104 14.96 10.27 0.82
C PRO A 104 15.01 9.01 1.69
N THR A 105 15.67 7.93 1.27
CA THR A 105 15.79 6.69 2.09
C THR A 105 16.66 6.84 3.35
N ILE A 106 17.40 7.94 3.48
CA ILE A 106 18.21 8.23 4.69
C ILE A 106 17.32 8.71 5.84
N ALA A 107 16.14 9.27 5.55
CA ALA A 107 15.17 9.58 6.61
C ALA A 107 14.49 8.31 7.12
N ASP A 108 14.11 8.36 8.40
CA ASP A 108 13.35 7.30 9.06
C ASP A 108 12.08 6.98 8.25
N TYR A 109 11.87 5.71 7.93
CA TYR A 109 10.63 5.25 7.31
C TYR A 109 9.48 5.47 8.29
N LYS A 110 8.48 6.26 7.90
CA LYS A 110 7.38 6.68 8.79
C LYS A 110 6.12 5.83 8.70
N GLY A 111 6.09 4.87 7.78
CA GLY A 111 4.87 4.14 7.45
C GLY A 111 3.86 4.97 6.67
N GLN A 112 2.88 4.28 6.09
CA GLN A 112 1.66 4.90 5.57
C GLN A 112 0.59 4.96 6.65
N VAL A 113 -0.40 5.84 6.47
CA VAL A 113 -1.39 6.09 7.53
C VAL A 113 -2.25 4.86 7.83
N PHE A 114 -2.56 4.05 6.82
CA PHE A 114 -3.25 2.79 7.03
C PHE A 114 -2.34 1.70 7.61
N GLU A 115 -1.02 1.78 7.44
CA GLU A 115 -0.08 0.78 7.96
C GLU A 115 -0.08 0.77 9.50
N ASP A 116 -0.12 1.94 10.14
CA ASP A 116 -0.21 2.07 11.61
C ASP A 116 -1.43 1.32 12.21
N VAL A 117 -2.57 1.40 11.52
CA VAL A 117 -3.81 0.69 11.90
C VAL A 117 -3.57 -0.84 11.94
N TYR A 118 -2.75 -1.36 11.02
CA TYR A 118 -2.53 -2.79 10.89
C TYR A 118 -1.56 -3.38 11.93
N ILE A 119 -0.83 -2.53 12.67
CA ILE A 119 -0.02 -2.99 13.80
C ILE A 119 -0.92 -3.61 14.87
N ASN A 120 -1.93 -2.88 15.36
CA ASN A 120 -2.85 -3.41 16.37
C ASN A 120 -3.81 -4.46 15.80
N TYR A 121 -4.14 -4.40 14.51
CA TYR A 121 -4.88 -5.47 13.83
C TYR A 121 -4.19 -6.83 14.01
N TYR A 122 -2.90 -6.90 13.70
CA TYR A 122 -2.14 -8.14 13.83
C TYR A 122 -1.92 -8.52 15.30
N LYS A 123 -1.66 -7.56 16.19
CA LYS A 123 -1.55 -7.84 17.63
C LYS A 123 -2.83 -8.45 18.19
N ALA A 124 -4.00 -7.93 17.81
CA ALA A 124 -5.29 -8.46 18.23
C ALA A 124 -5.51 -9.89 17.70
N LEU A 125 -5.17 -10.16 16.43
CA LEU A 125 -5.22 -11.51 15.86
C LEU A 125 -4.24 -12.48 16.53
N ASN A 126 -3.02 -12.03 16.84
CA ASN A 126 -2.03 -12.83 17.56
C ASN A 126 -2.57 -13.30 18.91
N TYR A 127 -3.16 -12.38 19.69
CA TYR A 127 -3.77 -12.73 20.97
C TYR A 127 -4.98 -13.66 20.82
N LEU A 128 -5.80 -13.46 19.80
CA LEU A 128 -6.91 -14.38 19.47
C LEU A 128 -6.38 -15.79 19.20
N PHE A 129 -5.35 -15.97 18.38
CA PHE A 129 -4.82 -17.29 18.05
C PHE A 129 -4.05 -17.93 19.21
N LEU A 130 -3.37 -17.13 20.04
CA LEU A 130 -2.83 -17.63 21.31
C LEU A 130 -3.94 -18.15 22.22
N ALA A 131 -5.09 -17.47 22.28
CA ALA A 131 -6.25 -17.91 23.05
C ALA A 131 -6.85 -19.22 22.51
N GLU A 132 -6.82 -19.41 21.18
CA GLU A 132 -7.23 -20.68 20.56
C GLU A 132 -6.27 -21.83 20.89
N GLN A 133 -4.97 -21.55 21.08
CA GLN A 133 -3.94 -22.53 21.47
C GLN A 133 -3.88 -22.79 22.98
N ALA A 134 -4.54 -21.96 23.80
CA ALA A 134 -4.48 -22.05 25.25
C ALA A 134 -5.10 -23.35 25.79
N SER A 135 -4.38 -24.03 26.69
CA SER A 135 -4.83 -25.31 27.27
C SER A 135 -5.91 -25.16 28.36
N GLY A 136 -6.12 -23.94 28.88
CA GLY A 136 -7.00 -23.68 30.01
C GLY A 136 -7.91 -22.46 29.81
N ARG A 137 -9.11 -22.52 30.39
CA ARG A 137 -10.12 -21.45 30.28
C ARG A 137 -9.66 -20.10 30.81
N ILE A 138 -8.88 -20.08 31.89
CA ILE A 138 -8.38 -18.84 32.51
C ILE A 138 -7.39 -18.16 31.55
N GLN A 139 -6.35 -18.87 31.12
CA GLN A 139 -5.37 -18.36 30.15
C GLN A 139 -6.03 -17.92 28.85
N ARG A 140 -7.01 -18.70 28.34
CA ARG A 140 -7.80 -18.32 27.17
C ARG A 140 -8.50 -16.97 27.39
N SER A 141 -9.15 -16.78 28.54
CA SER A 141 -9.83 -15.52 28.86
C SER A 141 -8.85 -14.34 28.92
N GLU A 142 -7.70 -14.49 29.57
CA GLU A 142 -6.69 -13.43 29.67
C GLU A 142 -6.14 -13.02 28.29
N LEU A 143 -5.96 -13.98 27.39
CA LEU A 143 -5.52 -13.74 26.03
C LEU A 143 -6.61 -13.06 25.19
N LEU A 144 -7.88 -13.43 25.36
CA LEU A 144 -9.00 -12.73 24.71
C LEU A 144 -9.15 -11.30 25.25
N ASP A 145 -8.94 -11.07 26.54
CA ASP A 145 -8.91 -9.72 27.12
C ASP A 145 -7.76 -8.89 26.53
N SER A 146 -6.59 -9.51 26.31
CA SER A 146 -5.47 -8.86 25.61
C SER A 146 -5.81 -8.52 24.16
N ALA A 147 -6.54 -9.38 23.45
CA ALA A 147 -7.06 -9.07 22.12
C ALA A 147 -8.02 -7.87 22.13
N LEU A 148 -8.89 -7.75 23.16
CA LEU A 148 -9.77 -6.60 23.33
C LEU A 148 -9.01 -5.31 23.66
N VAL A 149 -7.91 -5.37 24.40
CA VAL A 149 -7.04 -4.20 24.63
C VAL A 149 -6.51 -3.68 23.30
N GLU A 150 -6.03 -4.56 22.43
CA GLU A 150 -5.54 -4.17 21.10
C GLU A 150 -6.67 -3.67 20.18
N ALA A 151 -7.87 -4.26 20.24
CA ALA A 151 -9.05 -3.75 19.54
C ALA A 151 -9.41 -2.32 19.98
N ARG A 152 -9.33 -2.01 21.29
CA ARG A 152 -9.56 -0.65 21.80
C ARG A 152 -8.46 0.33 21.35
N ARG A 153 -7.20 -0.10 21.31
CA ARG A 153 -6.09 0.72 20.77
C ARG A 153 -6.33 1.04 19.29
N LEU A 154 -6.75 0.03 18.52
CA LEU A 154 -7.15 0.15 17.12
C LEU A 154 -8.29 1.17 16.95
N ASP A 155 -9.38 1.03 17.70
CA ASP A 155 -10.54 1.95 17.64
C ASP A 155 -10.15 3.40 17.98
N ASN A 156 -9.23 3.58 18.92
CA ASN A 156 -8.69 4.89 19.29
C ASN A 156 -7.87 5.53 18.16
N LYS A 157 -7.00 4.75 17.48
CA LYS A 157 -6.25 5.21 16.30
C LYS A 157 -7.20 5.63 15.19
N LEU A 158 -8.24 4.83 14.91
CA LEU A 158 -9.26 5.15 13.91
C LEU A 158 -10.03 6.44 14.26
N THR A 159 -10.34 6.64 15.54
CA THR A 159 -10.99 7.87 16.01
C THR A 159 -10.07 9.09 15.87
N LYS A 160 -8.77 8.93 16.16
CA LYS A 160 -7.76 9.98 15.93
C LYS A 160 -7.68 10.36 14.45
N LEU A 161 -7.62 9.38 13.55
CA LEU A 161 -7.61 9.61 12.10
C LEU A 161 -8.85 10.36 11.63
N LYS A 162 -10.05 9.95 12.08
CA LYS A 162 -11.30 10.66 11.79
C LYS A 162 -11.25 12.12 12.26
N ASN A 163 -10.69 12.38 13.44
CA ASN A 163 -10.61 13.74 13.97
C ASN A 163 -9.61 14.62 13.21
N GLU A 164 -8.48 14.05 12.79
CA GLU A 164 -7.43 14.76 12.05
C GLU A 164 -7.78 14.99 10.58
N ARG A 165 -8.48 14.03 9.97
CA ARG A 165 -8.75 14.00 8.54
C ARG A 165 -10.22 14.28 8.18
N GLY A 166 -11.12 14.40 9.16
CA GLY A 166 -12.56 14.46 8.94
C GLY A 166 -13.20 13.09 8.72
N SER A 167 -14.52 13.00 8.73
CA SER A 167 -15.26 11.73 8.56
C SER A 167 -15.73 11.50 7.12
N TYR A 168 -16.09 10.26 6.78
CA TYR A 168 -16.72 9.96 5.49
C TYR A 168 -18.07 10.65 5.34
N GLN A 169 -18.84 10.80 6.42
CA GLN A 169 -20.08 11.59 6.40
C GLN A 169 -19.81 13.04 5.99
N ASP A 170 -18.79 13.67 6.57
CA ASP A 170 -18.46 15.07 6.24
C ASP A 170 -18.07 15.24 4.76
N ALA A 171 -17.43 14.21 4.17
CA ALA A 171 -17.06 14.21 2.76
C ALA A 171 -18.29 14.00 1.84
N GLU A 172 -19.17 13.06 2.20
CA GLU A 172 -20.43 12.80 1.50
C GLU A 172 -21.35 14.02 1.55
N ASP A 173 -21.56 14.62 2.73
CA ASP A 173 -22.39 15.81 2.91
C ASP A 173 -21.89 17.01 2.08
N LYS A 174 -20.57 17.14 1.89
CA LYS A 174 -19.97 18.16 1.03
C LYS A 174 -20.22 17.87 -0.46
N GLU A 175 -20.19 16.60 -0.86
CA GLU A 175 -20.45 16.17 -2.24
C GLU A 175 -21.93 16.32 -2.62
N GLU A 176 -22.86 16.16 -1.67
CA GLU A 176 -24.30 16.37 -1.91
C GLU A 176 -24.68 17.84 -2.14
N GLN A 177 -23.81 18.79 -1.76
CA GLN A 177 -24.08 20.21 -1.97
C GLN A 177 -24.07 20.55 -3.47
N THR A 178 -25.18 21.10 -3.96
CA THR A 178 -25.39 21.43 -5.39
C THR A 178 -24.27 22.29 -5.98
N PHE A 179 -23.72 23.23 -5.20
CA PHE A 179 -22.61 24.06 -5.66
C PHE A 179 -21.33 23.24 -5.88
N THR A 180 -20.98 22.33 -4.96
CA THR A 180 -19.85 21.39 -5.10
C THR A 180 -20.02 20.49 -6.31
N GLN A 181 -21.23 19.98 -6.54
CA GLN A 181 -21.54 19.16 -7.72
C GLN A 181 -21.29 19.93 -9.01
N ILE A 182 -21.76 21.18 -9.09
CA ILE A 182 -21.51 22.07 -10.24
C ILE A 182 -20.01 22.32 -10.42
N LEU A 183 -19.26 22.62 -9.35
CA LEU A 183 -17.81 22.78 -9.41
C LEU A 183 -17.12 21.52 -9.94
N SER A 184 -17.49 20.34 -9.45
CA SER A 184 -16.90 19.06 -9.86
C SER A 184 -17.10 18.76 -11.35
N LEU A 185 -18.21 19.21 -11.95
CA LEU A 185 -18.45 19.10 -13.38
C LEU A 185 -17.47 19.97 -14.17
N PHE A 186 -17.24 21.20 -13.71
CA PHE A 186 -16.27 22.10 -14.33
C PHE A 186 -14.83 21.64 -14.11
N GLU A 187 -14.47 21.11 -12.95
CA GLU A 187 -13.15 20.51 -12.71
C GLU A 187 -12.87 19.36 -13.68
N LYS A 188 -13.83 18.45 -13.85
CA LYS A 188 -13.73 17.35 -14.85
C LYS A 188 -13.62 17.88 -16.27
N LEU A 189 -14.37 18.94 -16.62
CA LEU A 189 -14.29 19.59 -17.93
C LEU A 189 -12.91 20.25 -18.16
N LEU A 190 -12.29 20.78 -17.10
CA LEU A 190 -10.96 21.41 -17.12
C LEU A 190 -9.80 20.41 -17.07
N GLY A 191 -10.08 19.11 -17.01
CA GLY A 191 -9.07 18.04 -17.01
C GLY A 191 -8.60 17.60 -15.62
N ASN A 192 -9.23 18.09 -14.55
CA ASN A 192 -9.01 17.62 -13.18
C ASN A 192 -9.91 16.40 -12.92
N TYR A 193 -9.36 15.21 -13.19
CA TYR A 193 -10.10 13.94 -13.09
C TYR A 193 -9.96 13.23 -11.74
N ILE A 194 -9.06 13.69 -10.86
CA ILE A 194 -8.79 13.07 -9.56
C ILE A 194 -9.42 13.91 -8.47
N ASP A 195 -10.40 13.33 -7.79
CA ASP A 195 -11.03 13.89 -6.61
C ASP A 195 -10.23 13.43 -5.39
N GLU A 196 -9.26 14.24 -4.96
CA GLU A 196 -8.34 13.91 -3.85
C GLU A 196 -9.13 13.61 -2.56
N ASP A 197 -10.25 14.30 -2.29
CA ASP A 197 -11.02 14.14 -1.05
C ASP A 197 -11.65 12.74 -0.92
N LYS A 198 -11.99 12.09 -2.04
CA LYS A 198 -12.49 10.70 -2.06
C LYS A 198 -11.41 9.65 -1.80
N LEU A 199 -10.14 10.03 -1.94
CA LEU A 199 -9.01 9.12 -1.76
C LEU A 199 -8.45 9.16 -0.35
N ILE A 200 -8.74 10.20 0.43
CA ILE A 200 -8.23 10.37 1.80
C ILE A 200 -8.71 9.22 2.69
N PHE A 201 -7.78 8.44 3.24
CA PHE A 201 -8.10 7.43 4.25
C PHE A 201 -8.40 8.12 5.58
N ARG A 202 -9.68 8.05 6.01
CA ARG A 202 -10.21 8.74 7.19
C ARG A 202 -10.45 7.82 8.37
N GLU A 203 -10.91 6.61 8.08
CA GLU A 203 -11.24 5.55 9.03
C GLU A 203 -11.24 4.20 8.28
N ASN A 204 -11.26 3.07 8.99
CA ASN A 204 -11.24 1.73 8.43
C ASN A 204 -12.47 0.92 8.86
N ALA A 205 -13.36 0.59 7.93
CA ALA A 205 -14.58 -0.16 8.23
C ALA A 205 -14.27 -1.61 8.64
N TYR A 206 -13.30 -2.26 7.99
CA TYR A 206 -12.93 -3.64 8.27
C TYR A 206 -12.29 -3.80 9.66
N SER A 207 -11.49 -2.82 10.09
CA SER A 207 -10.93 -2.79 11.45
C SER A 207 -12.02 -2.70 12.51
N HIS A 208 -13.02 -1.82 12.35
CA HIS A 208 -14.19 -1.78 13.24
C HIS A 208 -14.98 -3.10 13.22
N TYR A 209 -15.07 -3.74 12.05
CA TYR A 209 -15.70 -5.05 11.92
C TYR A 209 -14.93 -6.14 12.67
N LEU A 210 -13.59 -6.13 12.63
CA LEU A 210 -12.76 -7.03 13.44
C LEU A 210 -12.93 -6.74 14.94
N SER A 211 -12.92 -5.48 15.36
CA SER A 211 -13.20 -5.11 16.76
C SER A 211 -14.55 -5.68 17.21
N GLY A 212 -15.59 -5.56 16.38
CA GLY A 212 -16.90 -6.17 16.61
C GLY A 212 -16.85 -7.68 16.81
N LEU A 213 -16.07 -8.40 15.99
CA LEU A 213 -15.86 -9.85 16.12
C LEU A 213 -15.19 -10.22 17.44
N LEU A 214 -14.21 -9.44 17.88
CA LEU A 214 -13.50 -9.68 19.14
C LEU A 214 -14.39 -9.40 20.36
N TYR A 215 -15.18 -8.31 20.34
CA TYR A 215 -16.19 -8.07 21.38
C TYR A 215 -17.26 -9.17 21.41
N GLU A 216 -17.69 -9.66 20.23
CA GLU A 216 -18.67 -10.74 20.13
C GLU A 216 -18.15 -12.06 20.71
N GLN A 217 -16.87 -12.40 20.47
CA GLN A 217 -16.19 -13.55 21.08
C GLN A 217 -16.28 -13.54 22.61
N GLN A 218 -16.13 -12.36 23.21
CA GLN A 218 -16.20 -12.14 24.67
C GLN A 218 -17.62 -11.89 25.18
N LYS A 219 -18.63 -11.96 24.30
CA LYS A 219 -20.05 -11.73 24.63
C LYS A 219 -20.36 -10.31 25.11
N GLU A 220 -19.50 -9.34 24.75
CA GLU A 220 -19.74 -7.91 24.96
C GLU A 220 -20.68 -7.40 23.86
N TRP A 221 -21.96 -7.79 23.93
CA TRP A 221 -22.92 -7.61 22.82
C TRP A 221 -23.15 -6.14 22.43
N ASP A 222 -23.15 -5.23 23.41
CA ASP A 222 -23.37 -3.81 23.14
C ASP A 222 -22.18 -3.17 22.42
N ASP A 223 -20.95 -3.50 22.83
CA ASP A 223 -19.71 -3.02 22.20
C ASP A 223 -19.51 -3.65 20.81
N ALA A 224 -19.83 -4.94 20.69
CA ALA A 224 -19.86 -5.64 19.40
C ALA A 224 -20.85 -4.98 18.43
N ARG A 225 -22.07 -4.69 18.89
CA ARG A 225 -23.08 -3.96 18.11
C ARG A 225 -22.57 -2.60 17.66
N ILE A 226 -22.00 -1.80 18.56
CA ILE A 226 -21.48 -0.46 18.23
C ILE A 226 -20.43 -0.56 17.12
N SER A 227 -19.51 -1.51 17.26
CA SER A 227 -18.41 -1.70 16.31
C SER A 227 -18.91 -2.17 14.95
N TYR A 228 -19.81 -3.16 14.90
CA TYR A 228 -20.42 -3.60 13.65
C TYR A 228 -21.28 -2.52 12.98
N GLN A 229 -22.05 -1.76 13.77
CA GLN A 229 -22.85 -0.67 13.23
C GLN A 229 -21.95 0.39 12.60
N LYS A 230 -20.86 0.74 13.28
CA LYS A 230 -19.90 1.70 12.75
C LYS A 230 -19.23 1.20 11.47
N ALA A 231 -18.84 -0.08 11.42
CA ALA A 231 -18.36 -0.69 10.19
C ALA A 231 -19.39 -0.60 9.05
N ALA A 232 -20.65 -0.94 9.32
CA ALA A 232 -21.73 -0.90 8.33
C ALA A 232 -21.95 0.52 7.79
N GLU A 233 -22.02 1.51 8.67
CA GLU A 233 -22.17 2.92 8.28
C GLU A 233 -20.96 3.42 7.47
N LEU A 234 -19.74 3.00 7.81
CA LEU A 234 -18.55 3.38 7.06
C LEU A 234 -18.55 2.78 5.65
N TYR A 235 -18.90 1.50 5.51
CA TYR A 235 -19.03 0.88 4.20
C TYR A 235 -20.07 1.62 3.33
N GLU A 236 -21.21 2.01 3.91
CA GLU A 236 -22.26 2.77 3.19
C GLU A 236 -21.80 4.16 2.74
N LYS A 237 -21.14 4.90 3.63
CA LYS A 237 -20.85 6.35 3.45
C LYS A 237 -19.61 6.65 2.60
N GLY A 238 -19.06 5.63 1.94
CA GLY A 238 -18.02 5.82 0.92
C GLY A 238 -16.76 4.98 1.10
N TYR A 239 -16.53 4.35 2.26
CA TYR A 239 -15.34 3.52 2.45
C TYR A 239 -15.32 2.36 1.45
N ALA A 240 -16.44 1.65 1.26
CA ALA A 240 -16.53 0.54 0.30
C ALA A 240 -16.11 0.98 -1.12
N LYS A 241 -16.60 2.14 -1.57
CA LYS A 241 -16.26 2.74 -2.87
C LYS A 241 -14.78 3.12 -2.96
N GLN A 242 -14.22 3.73 -1.90
CA GLN A 242 -12.82 4.13 -1.85
C GLN A 242 -11.86 2.95 -2.00
N VAL A 243 -12.12 1.84 -1.28
CA VAL A 243 -11.26 0.65 -1.32
C VAL A 243 -11.70 -0.39 -2.36
N GLY A 244 -12.81 -0.16 -3.07
CA GLY A 244 -13.29 -1.10 -4.09
C GLY A 244 -13.84 -2.40 -3.55
N VAL A 245 -14.43 -2.34 -2.37
CA VAL A 245 -15.20 -3.42 -1.76
C VAL A 245 -16.64 -3.31 -2.26
N GLY A 246 -17.28 -4.44 -2.56
CA GLY A 246 -18.67 -4.48 -3.01
C GLY A 246 -19.67 -4.27 -1.87
N ASP A 247 -20.94 -4.08 -2.22
CA ASP A 247 -22.02 -3.81 -1.26
C ASP A 247 -22.33 -5.01 -0.35
N ASP A 248 -21.89 -6.22 -0.71
CA ASP A 248 -22.08 -7.44 0.10
C ASP A 248 -21.58 -7.27 1.54
N MET A 249 -20.47 -6.53 1.73
CA MET A 249 -19.90 -6.29 3.06
C MET A 249 -20.75 -5.31 3.88
N VAL A 250 -21.45 -4.38 3.23
CA VAL A 250 -22.44 -3.50 3.88
C VAL A 250 -23.54 -4.35 4.50
N GLY A 251 -24.13 -5.25 3.70
CA GLY A 251 -25.19 -6.14 4.15
C GLY A 251 -24.75 -7.08 5.27
N GLN A 252 -23.55 -7.68 5.14
CA GLN A 252 -22.98 -8.54 6.18
C GLN A 252 -22.74 -7.78 7.50
N ALA A 253 -22.23 -6.54 7.46
CA ALA A 253 -22.02 -5.73 8.65
C ALA A 253 -23.34 -5.32 9.33
N TRP A 254 -24.38 -5.00 8.56
CA TRP A 254 -25.72 -4.76 9.11
C TRP A 254 -26.37 -6.03 9.67
N LEU A 255 -26.15 -7.18 9.04
CA LEU A 255 -26.61 -8.47 9.55
C LEU A 255 -26.04 -8.71 10.95
N ASP A 256 -24.74 -8.53 11.12
CA ASP A 256 -24.07 -8.74 12.40
C ASP A 256 -24.47 -7.69 13.45
N THR A 257 -24.70 -6.44 13.02
CA THR A 257 -25.30 -5.40 13.88
C THR A 257 -26.66 -5.84 14.42
N ILE A 258 -27.55 -6.32 13.55
CA ILE A 258 -28.89 -6.78 13.92
C ILE A 258 -28.82 -8.02 14.82
N ARG A 259 -27.88 -8.94 14.57
CA ARG A 259 -27.63 -10.10 15.45
C ARG A 259 -27.24 -9.65 16.84
N MET A 260 -26.35 -8.67 16.98
CA MET A 260 -25.95 -8.16 18.29
C MET A 260 -27.08 -7.42 18.99
N MET A 261 -27.90 -6.65 18.26
CA MET A 261 -29.12 -6.04 18.81
C MET A 261 -30.10 -7.07 19.38
N GLN A 262 -30.25 -8.23 18.71
CA GLN A 262 -31.10 -9.31 19.21
C GLN A 262 -30.54 -9.94 20.49
N LYS A 263 -29.22 -10.08 20.60
CA LYS A 263 -28.56 -10.64 21.79
C LYS A 263 -28.55 -9.66 22.98
N ALA A 264 -28.34 -8.37 22.73
CA ALA A 264 -28.36 -7.32 23.76
C ALA A 264 -29.78 -7.05 24.30
N GLY A 265 -30.81 -7.15 23.44
CA GLY A 265 -32.21 -6.88 23.79
C GLY A 265 -32.55 -5.40 23.83
N GLY A 266 -33.85 -5.07 23.82
CA GLY A 266 -34.34 -3.68 23.89
C GLY A 266 -34.43 -2.93 22.55
N TRP A 267 -34.22 -3.60 21.41
CA TRP A 267 -34.14 -2.99 20.08
C TRP A 267 -35.26 -3.44 19.11
N ASP A 268 -36.37 -4.01 19.59
CA ASP A 268 -37.37 -4.68 18.73
C ASP A 268 -37.91 -3.82 17.58
N SER A 269 -38.16 -2.53 17.84
CA SER A 269 -38.61 -1.57 16.82
C SER A 269 -37.53 -1.29 15.77
N SER A 270 -36.30 -1.00 16.21
CA SER A 270 -35.15 -0.73 15.34
C SER A 270 -34.76 -1.95 14.51
N ILE A 271 -34.76 -3.15 15.11
CA ILE A 271 -34.50 -4.41 14.43
C ILE A 271 -35.49 -4.63 13.29
N SER A 272 -36.78 -4.41 13.55
CA SER A 272 -37.82 -4.60 12.54
C SER A 272 -37.60 -3.67 11.35
N LYS A 273 -37.25 -2.41 11.60
CA LYS A 273 -36.92 -1.42 10.56
C LYS A 273 -35.66 -1.81 9.77
N LEU A 274 -34.54 -2.02 10.46
CA LEU A 274 -33.24 -2.30 9.83
C LEU A 274 -33.24 -3.60 9.02
N LYS A 275 -33.98 -4.64 9.44
CA LYS A 275 -34.13 -5.89 8.67
C LYS A 275 -34.70 -5.68 7.27
N TRP A 276 -35.57 -4.69 7.08
CA TRP A 276 -36.18 -4.40 5.79
C TRP A 276 -35.40 -3.35 5.00
N GLU A 277 -34.74 -2.41 5.69
CA GLU A 277 -33.97 -1.35 5.05
C GLU A 277 -32.57 -1.79 4.61
N LYS A 278 -31.93 -2.70 5.37
CA LYS A 278 -30.48 -2.97 5.24
C LYS A 278 -30.11 -4.38 4.79
N LEU A 279 -31.03 -5.34 4.89
CA LEU A 279 -30.78 -6.73 4.48
C LEU A 279 -31.53 -7.04 3.21
N ASP A 280 -30.94 -7.83 2.32
CA ASP A 280 -31.63 -8.46 1.20
C ASP A 280 -32.32 -9.78 1.66
N ASP A 281 -32.89 -10.53 0.72
CA ASP A 281 -33.58 -11.78 1.02
C ASP A 281 -32.63 -12.86 1.56
N ASP A 282 -31.44 -13.00 0.95
CA ASP A 282 -30.45 -14.00 1.33
C ASP A 282 -29.93 -13.76 2.76
N LEU A 283 -29.64 -12.50 3.11
CA LEU A 283 -29.21 -12.12 4.46
C LEU A 283 -30.35 -12.23 5.49
N ARG A 284 -31.61 -12.01 5.08
CA ARG A 284 -32.77 -12.24 5.96
C ARG A 284 -32.95 -13.73 6.27
N ASP A 285 -32.70 -14.61 5.32
CA ASP A 285 -32.75 -16.06 5.54
C ASP A 285 -31.57 -16.54 6.38
N LYS A 286 -30.35 -16.05 6.10
CA LYS A 286 -29.17 -16.27 6.95
C LYS A 286 -29.41 -15.85 8.39
N LEU A 287 -30.07 -14.71 8.62
CA LEU A 287 -30.46 -14.26 9.97
C LEU A 287 -31.41 -15.24 10.68
N ARG A 288 -32.27 -15.97 9.95
CA ARG A 288 -33.13 -17.01 10.51
C ARG A 288 -32.33 -18.26 10.87
N GLU A 289 -31.34 -18.63 10.05
CA GLU A 289 -30.45 -19.76 10.31
C GLU A 289 -29.68 -19.61 11.62
N TYR A 290 -29.23 -18.38 11.94
CA TYR A 290 -28.59 -18.08 13.22
C TYR A 290 -29.46 -18.41 14.45
N LYS A 291 -30.79 -18.47 14.33
CA LYS A 291 -31.67 -18.86 15.45
C LYS A 291 -31.62 -20.35 15.75
N ASN A 292 -31.29 -21.16 14.74
CA ASN A 292 -31.23 -22.63 14.83
C ASN A 292 -29.79 -23.14 14.96
N SER A 293 -28.83 -22.23 15.00
CA SER A 293 -27.40 -22.51 15.06
C SER A 293 -26.87 -22.20 16.45
N ASP A 294 -25.98 -23.05 16.96
CA ASP A 294 -25.40 -22.90 18.28
C ASP A 294 -23.87 -22.79 18.26
N ALA A 295 -23.26 -22.69 17.09
CA ALA A 295 -21.86 -22.35 16.85
C ALA A 295 -21.74 -21.45 15.61
N GLU A 296 -20.54 -20.92 15.36
CA GLU A 296 -20.25 -20.13 14.16
C GLU A 296 -18.83 -20.39 13.66
N LEU A 297 -18.68 -20.47 12.35
CA LEU A 297 -17.39 -20.45 11.67
C LEU A 297 -17.19 -19.08 11.02
N VAL A 298 -16.06 -18.45 11.30
CA VAL A 298 -15.61 -17.23 10.62
C VAL A 298 -14.31 -17.54 9.91
N VAL A 299 -14.26 -17.32 8.60
CA VAL A 299 -13.02 -17.46 7.83
C VAL A 299 -12.51 -16.08 7.45
N LEU A 300 -11.25 -15.81 7.80
CA LEU A 300 -10.52 -14.60 7.42
C LEU A 300 -9.44 -15.01 6.41
N ASN A 301 -9.65 -14.72 5.13
CA ASN A 301 -8.72 -15.07 4.08
C ASN A 301 -7.89 -13.84 3.65
N HIS A 302 -6.61 -13.88 3.98
CA HIS A 302 -5.60 -12.88 3.63
C HIS A 302 -4.96 -13.25 2.30
N LEU A 303 -5.26 -12.49 1.25
CA LEU A 303 -4.79 -12.77 -0.11
C LEU A 303 -3.59 -11.92 -0.48
N ASP A 304 -2.49 -12.59 -0.86
CA ASP A 304 -1.27 -12.02 -1.47
C ASP A 304 -0.62 -10.83 -0.72
N PHE A 305 0.49 -10.31 -1.21
CA PHE A 305 1.15 -9.15 -0.62
C PHE A 305 0.63 -7.83 -1.18
N VAL A 306 0.60 -6.78 -0.34
CA VAL A 306 0.44 -5.41 -0.84
C VAL A 306 1.44 -5.17 -1.97
N PRO A 307 1.03 -4.55 -3.09
CA PRO A 307 1.93 -4.34 -4.22
C PRO A 307 3.17 -3.55 -3.83
N GLN A 308 4.24 -3.71 -4.61
CA GLN A 308 5.46 -2.94 -4.43
C GLN A 308 5.37 -1.57 -5.11
N LYS A 309 5.89 -0.54 -4.43
CA LYS A 309 6.22 0.73 -5.10
C LYS A 309 7.39 0.52 -6.05
N LYS A 310 7.32 1.15 -7.21
CA LYS A 310 8.38 1.21 -8.22
C LYS A 310 8.83 2.64 -8.43
N GLU A 311 9.94 2.82 -9.13
CA GLU A 311 10.46 4.14 -9.48
C GLU A 311 10.03 4.59 -10.88
N LEU A 312 9.44 5.78 -10.96
CA LEU A 312 9.31 6.52 -12.20
C LEU A 312 10.42 7.57 -12.25
N ASN A 313 11.22 7.50 -13.30
CA ASN A 313 12.35 8.38 -13.49
C ASN A 313 12.03 9.45 -14.53
N PHE A 314 12.60 10.63 -14.37
CA PHE A 314 12.50 11.75 -15.29
C PHE A 314 13.88 12.31 -15.60
N VAL A 315 13.99 13.02 -16.71
CA VAL A 315 15.04 14.00 -16.98
C VAL A 315 14.41 15.38 -16.90
N MET A 316 14.94 16.20 -16.00
CA MET A 316 14.61 17.61 -15.83
C MET A 316 15.70 18.49 -16.43
N TYR A 317 15.33 19.45 -17.27
CA TYR A 317 16.27 20.42 -17.84
C TYR A 317 15.59 21.77 -18.07
N VAL A 318 16.39 22.80 -18.33
CA VAL A 318 15.89 24.12 -18.73
C VAL A 318 16.13 24.39 -20.21
N GLU A 319 15.27 25.19 -20.83
CA GLU A 319 15.40 25.71 -22.18
C GLU A 319 15.50 27.24 -22.12
N PRO A 320 16.72 27.81 -22.03
CA PRO A 320 16.92 29.25 -21.81
C PRO A 320 16.29 30.14 -22.87
N SER A 321 16.28 29.68 -24.12
CA SER A 321 15.72 30.43 -25.25
C SER A 321 14.21 30.70 -25.10
N ARG A 322 13.52 29.89 -24.30
CA ARG A 322 12.08 29.99 -24.04
C ARG A 322 11.75 30.28 -22.58
N GLN A 323 12.77 30.38 -21.71
CA GLN A 323 12.61 30.47 -20.26
C GLN A 323 11.69 29.36 -19.70
N GLU A 324 11.84 28.14 -20.22
CA GLU A 324 11.04 26.98 -19.86
C GLU A 324 11.84 26.00 -18.99
N MET A 325 11.15 25.34 -18.05
CA MET A 325 11.60 24.10 -17.43
C MET A 325 10.84 22.92 -18.03
N VAL A 326 11.55 21.84 -18.34
CA VAL A 326 10.98 20.66 -19.00
C VAL A 326 11.24 19.41 -18.16
N LEU A 327 10.20 18.61 -17.95
CA LEU A 327 10.27 17.31 -17.31
C LEU A 327 9.86 16.22 -18.30
N THR A 328 10.76 15.28 -18.57
CA THR A 328 10.57 14.19 -19.54
C THR A 328 10.65 12.84 -18.82
N PRO A 329 9.59 12.00 -18.83
CA PRO A 329 9.62 10.69 -18.20
C PRO A 329 10.51 9.71 -18.98
N LEU A 330 11.28 8.92 -18.25
CA LEU A 330 12.06 7.80 -18.77
C LEU A 330 11.19 6.54 -18.75
N LEU A 331 10.53 6.29 -19.88
CA LEU A 331 9.64 5.14 -20.08
C LEU A 331 10.40 3.85 -20.41
N THR A 332 11.43 3.55 -19.63
CA THR A 332 12.21 2.30 -19.73
C THR A 332 11.53 1.19 -18.91
N GLY A 333 11.77 -0.08 -19.27
CA GLY A 333 11.19 -1.24 -18.59
C GLY A 333 10.70 -2.30 -19.59
N ALA A 334 10.68 -3.56 -19.17
CA ALA A 334 10.25 -4.67 -20.01
C ALA A 334 8.72 -4.89 -19.91
N GLY A 335 8.11 -5.34 -21.01
CA GLY A 335 6.68 -5.72 -21.04
C GLY A 335 5.75 -4.55 -20.69
N GLN A 336 4.93 -4.73 -19.64
CA GLN A 336 3.86 -3.79 -19.27
C GLN A 336 4.37 -2.58 -18.46
N GLU A 337 5.60 -2.60 -17.96
CA GLU A 337 6.13 -1.56 -17.06
C GLU A 337 6.23 -0.19 -17.72
N SER A 338 6.64 -0.11 -18.99
CA SER A 338 6.71 1.15 -19.74
C SER A 338 5.32 1.78 -19.91
N SER A 339 4.30 0.95 -20.15
CA SER A 339 2.90 1.38 -20.23
C SER A 339 2.38 1.86 -18.88
N ASP A 340 2.71 1.18 -17.78
CA ASP A 340 2.30 1.57 -16.42
C ASP A 340 2.93 2.92 -16.02
N LYS A 341 4.23 3.11 -16.31
CA LYS A 341 4.94 4.38 -16.09
C LYS A 341 4.32 5.53 -16.88
N TYR A 342 3.97 5.28 -18.15
CA TYR A 342 3.30 6.28 -18.97
C TYR A 342 1.93 6.64 -18.42
N ALA A 343 1.12 5.64 -18.05
CA ALA A 343 -0.19 5.85 -17.46
C ALA A 343 -0.11 6.67 -16.16
N TRP A 344 0.84 6.35 -15.27
CA TRP A 344 1.07 7.11 -14.05
C TRP A 344 1.50 8.55 -14.34
N PHE A 345 2.48 8.76 -15.24
CA PHE A 345 2.92 10.09 -15.63
C PHE A 345 1.77 10.94 -16.18
N TRP A 346 0.99 10.35 -17.08
CA TRP A 346 -0.15 11.02 -17.68
C TRP A 346 -1.22 11.36 -16.63
N MET A 347 -1.46 10.43 -15.70
CA MET A 347 -2.43 10.61 -14.62
C MET A 347 -2.00 11.68 -13.61
N MET A 348 -0.73 11.76 -13.24
CA MET A 348 -0.29 12.59 -12.12
C MET A 348 0.40 13.89 -12.51
N TYR A 349 1.09 13.94 -13.65
CA TYR A 349 2.07 14.99 -13.93
C TYR A 349 1.88 15.70 -15.28
N ALA A 350 1.33 15.02 -16.29
CA ALA A 350 1.12 15.60 -17.60
C ALA A 350 0.13 16.78 -17.58
N ASP A 351 0.32 17.72 -18.50
CA ASP A 351 -0.59 18.85 -18.68
C ASP A 351 -1.84 18.37 -19.44
N LYS A 352 -3.02 18.46 -18.81
CA LYS A 352 -4.29 17.92 -19.32
C LYS A 352 -5.22 18.98 -19.91
N GLY A 353 -4.76 20.22 -20.06
CA GLY A 353 -5.58 21.32 -20.57
C GLY A 353 -5.95 21.14 -22.04
N ILE A 354 -7.25 21.21 -22.35
CA ILE A 354 -7.76 21.14 -23.74
C ILE A 354 -7.17 22.25 -24.62
N LEU A 355 -6.94 23.44 -24.05
CA LEU A 355 -6.34 24.57 -24.78
C LEU A 355 -4.89 24.27 -25.22
N ASP A 356 -4.11 23.59 -24.39
CA ASP A 356 -2.73 23.18 -24.72
C ASP A 356 -2.72 22.16 -25.87
N VAL A 357 -3.70 21.25 -25.89
CA VAL A 357 -3.85 20.26 -26.97
C VAL A 357 -4.22 20.96 -28.29
N VAL A 358 -5.10 21.96 -28.24
CA VAL A 358 -5.52 22.74 -29.42
C VAL A 358 -4.39 23.62 -29.95
N GLU A 359 -3.65 24.30 -29.06
CA GLU A 359 -2.48 25.10 -29.44
C GLU A 359 -1.40 24.22 -30.11
N ARG A 360 -1.09 23.06 -29.52
CA ARG A 360 -0.10 22.12 -30.06
C ARG A 360 -0.55 21.47 -31.36
N TYR A 361 -1.84 21.19 -31.53
CA TYR A 361 -2.41 20.73 -32.79
C TYR A 361 -2.24 21.79 -33.89
N SER A 362 -2.52 23.06 -33.58
CA SER A 362 -2.41 24.16 -34.55
C SER A 362 -0.99 24.37 -35.06
N ASN A 363 0.02 23.99 -34.25
CA ASN A 363 1.44 24.14 -34.56
C ASN A 363 2.10 22.89 -35.19
N GLY A 364 1.38 21.77 -35.42
CA GLY A 364 2.03 20.56 -35.95
C GLY A 364 1.18 19.33 -36.27
N GLY A 365 -0.16 19.37 -36.18
CA GLY A 365 -1.03 18.23 -36.49
C GLY A 365 -1.05 17.12 -35.43
N LEU A 366 -1.93 16.12 -35.62
CA LEU A 366 -2.26 15.06 -34.63
C LEU A 366 -1.07 14.16 -34.23
N ASP A 367 -0.17 13.82 -35.16
CA ASP A 367 1.01 12.99 -34.87
C ASP A 367 1.98 13.70 -33.91
N ASN A 368 2.07 15.03 -34.00
CA ASN A 368 2.89 15.83 -33.11
C ASN A 368 2.25 15.97 -31.72
N VAL A 369 0.91 16.00 -31.62
CA VAL A 369 0.17 16.03 -30.35
C VAL A 369 0.40 14.76 -29.53
N VAL A 370 0.32 13.57 -30.14
CA VAL A 370 0.53 12.30 -29.43
C VAL A 370 1.97 12.16 -28.92
N ARG A 371 2.97 12.68 -29.65
CA ARG A 371 4.38 12.66 -29.24
C ARG A 371 4.76 13.75 -28.23
N THR A 372 4.04 14.88 -28.20
CA THR A 372 4.37 16.05 -27.34
C THR A 372 3.66 16.07 -25.99
N LEU A 373 2.68 15.19 -25.74
CA LEU A 373 2.02 15.02 -24.44
C LEU A 373 2.85 14.19 -23.43
N ILE A 374 4.06 13.77 -23.82
CA ILE A 374 4.96 12.99 -22.98
C ILE A 374 5.79 13.88 -22.06
N ASN A 375 5.89 15.19 -22.33
CA ASN A 375 6.72 16.10 -21.53
C ASN A 375 5.86 17.15 -20.84
N LYS A 376 6.14 17.39 -19.56
CA LYS A 376 5.60 18.55 -18.83
C LYS A 376 6.50 19.75 -19.10
N ARG A 377 5.91 20.90 -19.46
CA ARG A 377 6.65 22.14 -19.72
C ARG A 377 6.07 23.28 -18.90
N VAL A 378 6.92 24.02 -18.20
CA VAL A 378 6.51 25.16 -17.37
C VAL A 378 7.28 26.38 -17.83
N ILE A 379 6.57 27.39 -18.34
CA ILE A 379 7.15 28.70 -18.65
C ILE A 379 7.36 29.44 -17.32
N LEU A 380 8.60 29.85 -17.04
CA LEU A 380 8.96 30.45 -15.75
C LEU A 380 8.73 31.95 -15.70
N GLY A 381 8.78 32.64 -16.84
CA GLY A 381 8.56 34.09 -16.92
C GLY A 381 9.46 34.85 -15.92
N PRO A 382 8.92 35.71 -15.03
CA PRO A 382 9.73 36.44 -14.05
C PRO A 382 10.54 35.55 -13.09
N ALA A 383 10.15 34.30 -12.88
CA ALA A 383 10.92 33.37 -12.06
C ALA A 383 12.24 32.94 -12.71
N TRP A 384 12.44 33.25 -14.01
CA TRP A 384 13.70 33.00 -14.71
C TRP A 384 14.89 33.76 -14.09
N ASP A 385 14.67 34.98 -13.61
CA ASP A 385 15.71 35.77 -12.93
C ASP A 385 16.24 35.04 -11.69
N LEU A 386 15.37 34.31 -10.98
CA LEU A 386 15.77 33.49 -9.84
C LEU A 386 16.61 32.29 -10.28
N VAL A 387 16.22 31.63 -11.38
CA VAL A 387 16.95 30.49 -11.96
C VAL A 387 18.38 30.90 -12.33
N GLU A 388 18.56 32.07 -12.94
CA GLU A 388 19.88 32.62 -13.27
C GLU A 388 20.66 33.01 -12.00
N SER A 389 20.01 33.70 -11.05
CA SER A 389 20.68 34.15 -9.82
C SER A 389 21.20 33.02 -8.94
N LEU A 390 20.56 31.84 -9.01
CA LEU A 390 20.91 30.63 -8.25
C LEU A 390 21.72 29.63 -9.09
N ASN A 391 22.18 30.00 -10.29
CA ASN A 391 22.90 29.12 -11.22
C ASN A 391 22.17 27.80 -11.55
N ILE A 392 20.84 27.77 -11.39
CA ILE A 392 20.02 26.59 -11.67
C ILE A 392 20.04 26.29 -13.16
N ASP A 393 20.07 27.31 -14.00
CA ASP A 393 20.18 27.11 -15.44
C ASP A 393 21.46 26.36 -15.82
N THR A 394 22.59 26.72 -15.20
CA THR A 394 23.87 26.06 -15.42
C THR A 394 23.85 24.61 -14.91
N ALA A 395 23.27 24.39 -13.73
CA ALA A 395 23.10 23.05 -13.16
C ALA A 395 22.23 22.13 -14.03
N LEU A 396 21.20 22.68 -14.66
CA LEU A 396 20.20 21.93 -15.43
C LEU A 396 20.40 21.94 -16.97
N ARG A 397 21.38 22.69 -17.50
CA ARG A 397 21.80 22.66 -18.93
C ARG A 397 22.45 21.32 -19.30
N ASP A 398 22.80 21.10 -20.57
CA ASP A 398 23.64 19.97 -21.04
C ASP A 398 23.25 18.57 -20.54
N GLY A 399 22.08 18.09 -20.96
CA GLY A 399 21.60 16.71 -20.67
C GLY A 399 20.68 16.59 -19.46
N GLY A 400 20.52 17.66 -18.67
CA GLY A 400 19.58 17.71 -17.55
C GLY A 400 19.99 16.91 -16.33
N VAL A 401 19.07 16.79 -15.38
CA VAL A 401 19.22 16.09 -14.11
C VAL A 401 18.16 14.99 -14.00
N ARG A 402 18.56 13.82 -13.52
CA ARG A 402 17.64 12.71 -13.26
C ARG A 402 16.85 12.98 -11.98
N VAL A 403 15.54 12.80 -12.05
CA VAL A 403 14.63 12.91 -10.90
C VAL A 403 13.87 11.58 -10.78
N ALA A 404 13.77 11.03 -9.57
CA ALA A 404 13.07 9.77 -9.32
C ALA A 404 11.93 10.01 -8.33
N VAL A 405 10.74 9.49 -8.65
CA VAL A 405 9.56 9.51 -7.77
C VAL A 405 8.96 8.11 -7.66
N PRO A 406 8.29 7.80 -6.54
CA PRO A 406 7.63 6.51 -6.39
C PRO A 406 6.32 6.48 -7.18
N TYR A 407 5.94 5.29 -7.65
CA TYR A 407 4.61 5.03 -8.22
C TYR A 407 4.16 3.59 -7.94
N TYR A 408 2.85 3.36 -8.00
CA TYR A 408 2.29 2.01 -8.01
C TYR A 408 1.88 1.60 -9.42
N PRO A 409 2.23 0.37 -9.87
CA PRO A 409 1.57 -0.25 -11.00
C PRO A 409 0.06 -0.39 -10.77
N PRO A 410 -0.76 -0.55 -11.83
CA PRO A 410 -2.20 -0.71 -11.71
C PRO A 410 -2.57 -1.87 -10.77
N VAL A 411 -3.27 -1.54 -9.67
CA VAL A 411 -3.82 -2.51 -8.73
C VAL A 411 -4.98 -3.24 -9.39
N ARG A 412 -4.92 -4.57 -9.38
CA ARG A 412 -5.91 -5.46 -10.00
C ARG A 412 -6.38 -6.49 -8.98
N SER A 413 -7.56 -7.07 -9.20
CA SER A 413 -8.10 -8.11 -8.30
C SER A 413 -7.11 -9.26 -8.17
N VAL A 414 -6.83 -9.67 -6.94
CA VAL A 414 -5.91 -10.78 -6.64
C VAL A 414 -6.51 -12.11 -7.07
N THR A 415 -7.81 -12.30 -6.83
CA THR A 415 -8.56 -13.51 -7.17
C THR A 415 -9.81 -13.20 -7.98
N ASP A 416 -10.23 -14.18 -8.77
CA ASP A 416 -11.49 -14.20 -9.51
C ASP A 416 -12.62 -14.81 -8.66
N GLN A 417 -12.30 -15.80 -7.82
CA GLN A 417 -13.24 -16.47 -6.91
C GLN A 417 -12.56 -16.94 -5.62
N ASN A 418 -13.27 -16.86 -4.50
CA ASN A 418 -12.85 -17.38 -3.19
C ASN A 418 -14.05 -18.10 -2.56
N ILE A 419 -13.95 -19.41 -2.39
CA ILE A 419 -15.08 -20.26 -2.00
C ILE A 419 -14.67 -21.12 -0.82
N LEU A 420 -15.44 -21.06 0.27
CA LEU A 420 -15.37 -22.02 1.36
C LEU A 420 -16.36 -23.16 1.08
N SER A 421 -15.90 -24.40 1.09
CA SER A 421 -16.73 -25.60 1.11
C SER A 421 -16.78 -26.17 2.52
N VAL A 422 -18.00 -26.37 3.02
CA VAL A 422 -18.26 -27.04 4.30
C VAL A 422 -19.20 -28.21 4.05
N ASN A 423 -18.67 -29.43 4.19
CA ASN A 423 -19.41 -30.68 3.88
C ASN A 423 -20.06 -30.67 2.49
N GLY A 424 -19.44 -30.01 1.50
CA GLY A 424 -19.94 -29.92 0.12
C GLY A 424 -20.90 -28.76 -0.16
N LEU A 425 -21.27 -27.96 0.84
CA LEU A 425 -21.97 -26.69 0.64
C LEU A 425 -20.96 -25.56 0.44
N GLU A 426 -21.17 -24.76 -0.60
CA GLU A 426 -20.27 -23.66 -0.98
C GLU A 426 -20.75 -22.31 -0.45
N TYR A 427 -19.81 -21.56 0.12
CA TYR A 427 -20.02 -20.23 0.66
C TYR A 427 -18.99 -19.28 0.02
N PRO A 428 -19.41 -18.37 -0.87
CA PRO A 428 -18.49 -17.37 -1.42
C PRO A 428 -18.03 -16.41 -0.31
N LEU A 429 -16.75 -16.06 -0.33
CA LEU A 429 -16.23 -15.05 0.59
C LEU A 429 -16.49 -13.66 0.05
N VAL A 430 -16.82 -12.74 0.95
CA VAL A 430 -17.02 -11.33 0.66
C VAL A 430 -15.69 -10.59 0.83
N LYS A 431 -15.29 -9.80 -0.16
CA LYS A 431 -14.14 -8.90 -0.03
C LYS A 431 -14.46 -7.83 1.02
N ALA A 432 -13.77 -7.85 2.15
CA ALA A 432 -14.00 -6.90 3.24
C ALA A 432 -13.02 -5.72 3.19
N GLU A 433 -11.86 -5.90 2.57
CA GLU A 433 -10.79 -4.89 2.54
C GLU A 433 -9.93 -4.99 1.28
N SER A 434 -9.35 -3.87 0.85
CA SER A 434 -8.25 -3.84 -0.12
C SER A 434 -7.16 -2.85 0.28
N LEU A 435 -6.16 -3.34 1.01
CA LEU A 435 -4.97 -2.55 1.33
C LEU A 435 -4.18 -2.16 0.09
N ALA A 436 -4.22 -2.99 -0.97
CA ALA A 436 -3.61 -2.63 -2.25
C ALA A 436 -4.23 -1.34 -2.84
N ARG A 437 -5.55 -1.17 -2.74
CA ARG A 437 -6.19 0.09 -3.15
C ARG A 437 -5.89 1.26 -2.21
N LEU A 438 -5.84 1.02 -0.89
CA LEU A 438 -5.44 2.06 0.06
C LEU A 438 -4.02 2.57 -0.20
N ALA A 439 -3.07 1.67 -0.46
CA ALA A 439 -1.70 2.01 -0.82
C ALA A 439 -1.63 2.85 -2.10
N LEU A 440 -2.39 2.46 -3.14
CA LEU A 440 -2.50 3.22 -4.38
C LEU A 440 -3.08 4.63 -4.13
N ASN A 441 -4.17 4.73 -3.37
CA ASN A 441 -4.83 5.99 -3.08
C ASN A 441 -3.91 6.96 -2.33
N GLU A 442 -3.22 6.48 -1.28
CA GLU A 442 -2.25 7.28 -0.52
C GLU A 442 -1.08 7.73 -1.40
N GLN A 443 -0.59 6.90 -2.32
CA GLN A 443 0.47 7.31 -3.25
C GLN A 443 -0.01 8.32 -4.30
N ILE A 444 -1.28 8.26 -4.74
CA ILE A 444 -1.88 9.28 -5.60
C ILE A 444 -1.89 10.64 -4.87
N LEU A 445 -2.29 10.65 -3.59
CA LEU A 445 -2.30 11.87 -2.77
C LEU A 445 -0.89 12.44 -2.56
N LYS A 446 0.13 11.58 -2.38
CA LYS A 446 1.52 11.98 -2.15
C LYS A 446 2.30 12.33 -3.42
N ALA A 447 1.88 11.84 -4.59
CA ALA A 447 2.64 11.92 -5.84
C ALA A 447 3.14 13.32 -6.20
N ARG A 448 2.33 14.37 -5.94
CA ARG A 448 2.69 15.78 -6.22
C ARG A 448 3.76 16.27 -5.25
N THR A 449 3.60 15.98 -3.97
CA THR A 449 4.58 16.33 -2.92
C THR A 449 5.91 15.62 -3.18
N ASP A 450 5.88 14.31 -3.46
CA ASP A 450 7.07 13.52 -3.79
C ASP A 450 7.82 14.11 -5.01
N LEU A 451 7.08 14.53 -6.04
CA LEU A 451 7.69 15.18 -7.20
C LEU A 451 8.34 16.51 -6.82
N TYR A 452 7.67 17.39 -6.09
CA TYR A 452 8.24 18.68 -5.71
C TYR A 452 9.47 18.55 -4.82
N GLU A 453 9.44 17.65 -3.85
CA GLU A 453 10.60 17.36 -3.00
C GLU A 453 11.77 16.79 -3.81
N ALA A 454 11.49 15.90 -4.77
CA ALA A 454 12.51 15.36 -5.66
C ALA A 454 13.10 16.43 -6.58
N LEU A 455 12.28 17.28 -7.21
CA LEU A 455 12.75 18.37 -8.06
C LEU A 455 13.63 19.35 -7.28
N ALA A 456 13.20 19.75 -6.07
CA ALA A 456 13.94 20.66 -5.21
C ALA A 456 15.29 20.06 -4.77
N ARG A 457 15.28 18.82 -4.28
CA ARG A 457 16.49 18.10 -3.84
C ARG A 457 17.50 17.94 -4.97
N GLU A 458 17.06 17.43 -6.12
CA GLU A 458 17.98 17.16 -7.23
C GLU A 458 18.51 18.47 -7.85
N THR A 459 17.72 19.54 -7.86
CA THR A 459 18.21 20.87 -8.25
C THR A 459 19.27 21.37 -7.29
N LEU A 460 18.97 21.39 -5.98
CA LEU A 460 19.91 21.85 -4.94
C LEU A 460 21.22 21.06 -4.94
N LYS A 461 21.13 19.74 -5.06
CA LYS A 461 22.30 18.86 -5.13
C LYS A 461 23.19 19.21 -6.31
N ASN A 462 22.62 19.42 -7.49
CA ASN A 462 23.40 19.70 -8.70
C ASN A 462 23.94 21.14 -8.70
N THR A 463 23.22 22.14 -8.17
CA THR A 463 23.76 23.51 -8.05
C THR A 463 24.97 23.56 -7.12
N LEU A 464 24.89 22.95 -5.93
CA LEU A 464 26.01 22.89 -4.98
C LEU A 464 27.22 22.15 -5.54
N LEU A 465 26.99 21.07 -6.30
CA LEU A 465 28.07 20.32 -6.94
C LEU A 465 28.77 21.14 -8.03
N VAL A 466 28.02 21.89 -8.84
CA VAL A 466 28.60 22.79 -9.85
C VAL A 466 29.42 23.92 -9.19
N GLU A 467 28.91 24.54 -8.13
CA GLU A 467 29.61 25.61 -7.39
C GLU A 467 30.90 25.14 -6.72
N SER A 468 30.89 23.94 -6.12
CA SER A 468 32.08 23.36 -5.49
C SER A 468 33.13 22.93 -6.53
N ALA A 469 32.71 22.40 -7.67
CA ALA A 469 33.61 22.01 -8.75
C ALA A 469 34.26 23.23 -9.44
N SER A 470 33.49 24.30 -9.70
CA SER A 470 34.02 25.54 -10.31
C SER A 470 35.04 26.23 -9.41
N SER A 471 34.82 26.19 -8.09
CA SER A 471 35.74 26.73 -7.08
C SER A 471 37.06 25.95 -6.95
N ALA A 472 37.07 24.65 -7.28
CA ALA A 472 38.22 23.76 -7.04
C ALA A 472 39.09 23.50 -8.29
N LEU A 473 38.51 23.53 -9.49
CA LEU A 473 39.15 22.95 -10.70
C LEU A 473 39.28 23.91 -11.89
N GLY A 474 38.89 25.18 -11.73
CA GLY A 474 38.94 26.20 -12.78
C GLY A 474 37.73 26.14 -13.72
N GLU A 475 37.31 27.31 -14.22
CA GLU A 475 36.17 27.45 -15.12
C GLU A 475 36.44 26.78 -16.47
N ASP A 476 35.46 26.02 -16.98
CA ASP A 476 35.40 25.44 -18.33
C ASP A 476 36.21 24.17 -18.65
N ASN A 477 35.90 23.05 -17.99
CA ASN A 477 36.14 21.74 -18.60
C ASN A 477 34.84 20.93 -18.72
N ALA A 478 34.22 20.94 -19.90
CA ALA A 478 32.96 20.26 -20.18
C ALA A 478 32.97 18.78 -19.76
N LEU A 479 34.13 18.11 -19.87
CA LEU A 479 34.30 16.71 -19.43
C LEU A 479 34.06 16.52 -17.91
N ILE A 480 34.42 17.50 -17.09
CA ILE A 480 34.22 17.47 -15.63
C ILE A 480 32.72 17.63 -15.32
N ASN A 481 32.05 18.58 -15.98
CA ASN A 481 30.61 18.78 -15.81
C ASN A 481 29.80 17.53 -16.24
N TYR A 482 30.20 16.87 -17.32
CA TYR A 482 29.59 15.59 -17.72
C TYR A 482 29.88 14.46 -16.73
N GLY A 483 31.11 14.37 -16.21
CA GLY A 483 31.48 13.38 -15.19
C GLY A 483 30.69 13.55 -13.90
N LEU A 484 30.48 14.79 -13.46
CA LEU A 484 29.73 15.13 -12.26
C LEU A 484 28.24 14.79 -12.38
N LYS A 485 27.63 15.06 -13.56
CA LYS A 485 26.23 14.69 -13.85
C LYS A 485 26.03 13.19 -13.94
N ALA A 486 27.02 12.45 -14.45
CA ALA A 486 26.97 10.99 -14.44
C ALA A 486 26.98 10.43 -13.00
N LEU A 487 27.72 11.07 -12.08
CA LEU A 487 27.72 10.71 -10.67
C LEU A 487 26.35 11.00 -10.01
N THR A 488 25.73 12.16 -10.26
CA THR A 488 24.42 12.48 -9.66
C THR A 488 23.28 11.61 -10.19
N ALA A 489 23.28 11.30 -11.49
CA ALA A 489 22.26 10.45 -12.11
C ALA A 489 22.20 9.02 -11.56
N THR A 490 23.27 8.52 -10.93
CA THR A 490 23.26 7.20 -10.25
C THR A 490 22.73 7.26 -8.82
N THR A 491 22.65 8.46 -8.23
CA THR A 491 22.24 8.68 -6.84
C THR A 491 20.78 9.11 -6.67
N ALA A 492 20.13 9.61 -7.73
CA ALA A 492 18.72 9.95 -7.70
C ALA A 492 17.87 8.67 -7.54
N ARG A 493 17.19 8.54 -6.41
CA ARG A 493 16.29 7.43 -6.07
C ARG A 493 15.03 7.95 -5.41
N ALA A 494 13.96 7.17 -5.53
CA ALA A 494 12.72 7.42 -4.82
C ALA A 494 12.64 6.53 -3.58
N ASP A 495 11.92 6.99 -2.56
CA ASP A 495 11.60 6.12 -1.43
C ASP A 495 10.48 5.13 -1.81
N THR A 496 10.89 3.92 -2.17
CA THR A 496 9.98 2.81 -2.50
C THR A 496 9.66 1.92 -1.29
N ARG A 497 10.08 2.29 -0.08
CA ARG A 497 9.77 1.51 1.14
C ARG A 497 8.27 1.51 1.41
N THR A 498 7.73 0.33 1.72
CA THR A 498 6.33 0.03 2.04
C THR A 498 6.31 -1.23 2.88
N TRP A 499 5.36 -1.35 3.82
CA TRP A 499 5.11 -2.61 4.50
C TRP A 499 4.42 -3.63 3.58
N LEU A 500 5.18 -4.54 3.00
CA LEU A 500 4.73 -5.46 1.94
C LEU A 500 4.08 -6.74 2.46
N THR A 501 4.49 -7.24 3.64
CA THR A 501 3.94 -8.51 4.16
C THR A 501 2.45 -8.45 4.52
N LEU A 502 1.87 -7.25 4.60
CA LEU A 502 0.43 -7.02 4.68
C LEU A 502 -0.36 -7.72 3.55
N PRO A 503 -1.63 -8.10 3.77
CA PRO A 503 -2.46 -8.68 2.73
C PRO A 503 -2.84 -7.65 1.67
N ALA A 504 -2.80 -7.99 0.39
CA ALA A 504 -3.37 -7.10 -0.64
C ALA A 504 -4.88 -6.93 -0.47
N GLU A 505 -5.56 -8.02 -0.10
CA GLU A 505 -7.00 -8.07 0.11
C GLU A 505 -7.34 -8.96 1.31
N VAL A 506 -8.41 -8.61 2.01
CA VAL A 506 -9.00 -9.49 3.04
C VAL A 506 -10.41 -9.85 2.63
N HIS A 507 -10.67 -11.15 2.59
CA HIS A 507 -11.97 -11.73 2.26
C HIS A 507 -12.50 -12.46 3.49
N VAL A 508 -13.80 -12.34 3.75
CA VAL A 508 -14.43 -12.87 4.95
C VAL A 508 -15.67 -13.66 4.58
N VAL A 509 -15.90 -14.76 5.27
CA VAL A 509 -17.22 -15.40 5.33
C VAL A 509 -17.54 -15.79 6.76
N ARG A 510 -18.82 -15.66 7.09
CA ARG A 510 -19.38 -16.09 8.38
C ARG A 510 -20.49 -17.10 8.11
N VAL A 511 -20.38 -18.26 8.72
CA VAL A 511 -21.32 -19.37 8.52
C VAL A 511 -21.92 -19.74 9.87
N PRO A 512 -23.24 -19.60 10.08
CA PRO A 512 -23.91 -20.14 11.25
C PRO A 512 -23.83 -21.67 11.22
N MET A 513 -23.38 -22.28 12.32
CA MET A 513 -23.12 -23.71 12.40
C MET A 513 -23.82 -24.34 13.61
N VAL A 514 -24.01 -25.66 13.56
CA VAL A 514 -24.33 -26.45 14.76
C VAL A 514 -23.03 -27.02 15.32
N ALA A 515 -22.93 -27.17 16.64
CA ALA A 515 -21.80 -27.84 17.27
C ALA A 515 -21.56 -29.23 16.65
N GLY A 516 -20.31 -29.55 16.32
CA GLY A 516 -19.98 -30.75 15.54
C GLY A 516 -18.57 -30.73 14.95
N GLU A 517 -18.24 -31.78 14.20
CA GLU A 517 -16.96 -31.93 13.50
C GLU A 517 -17.16 -31.70 12.00
N TYR A 518 -16.30 -30.89 11.40
CA TYR A 518 -16.43 -30.43 10.01
C TYR A 518 -15.09 -30.52 9.27
N ASN A 519 -15.16 -30.89 8.00
CA ASN A 519 -14.06 -30.74 7.07
C ASN A 519 -14.31 -29.47 6.24
N LEU A 520 -13.39 -28.52 6.37
CA LEU A 520 -13.41 -27.26 5.66
C LEU A 520 -12.43 -27.33 4.50
N SER A 521 -12.81 -26.78 3.36
CA SER A 521 -11.92 -26.58 2.22
C SER A 521 -12.10 -25.18 1.67
N LEU A 522 -11.05 -24.37 1.69
CA LEU A 522 -11.04 -23.02 1.12
C LEU A 522 -10.32 -23.06 -0.22
N SER A 523 -11.02 -22.72 -1.30
CA SER A 523 -10.50 -22.69 -2.66
C SER A 523 -10.40 -21.25 -3.18
N ASN A 524 -9.22 -20.87 -3.65
CA ASN A 524 -8.93 -19.54 -4.21
C ASN A 524 -8.54 -19.70 -5.68
N THR A 525 -9.31 -19.09 -6.57
CA THR A 525 -8.97 -19.01 -7.99
C THR A 525 -8.26 -17.68 -8.22
N PHE A 526 -6.94 -17.72 -8.40
CA PHE A 526 -6.14 -16.51 -8.61
C PHE A 526 -6.25 -16.00 -10.05
N SER A 527 -6.36 -14.68 -10.17
CA SER A 527 -6.52 -13.99 -11.44
C SER A 527 -5.35 -14.27 -12.40
N ARG A 528 -5.60 -14.12 -13.71
CA ARG A 528 -4.60 -14.26 -14.79
C ARG A 528 -3.91 -15.62 -14.86
N GLY A 529 -4.62 -16.69 -14.51
CA GLY A 529 -4.10 -18.05 -14.67
C GLY A 529 -2.96 -18.38 -13.69
N ARG A 530 -2.88 -17.69 -12.55
CA ARG A 530 -1.97 -18.02 -11.44
C ARG A 530 -2.45 -19.23 -10.61
N GLY A 531 -3.34 -20.04 -11.18
CA GLY A 531 -3.80 -21.31 -10.65
C GLY A 531 -4.89 -21.23 -9.58
N ILE A 532 -5.32 -22.41 -9.14
CA ILE A 532 -6.21 -22.58 -7.98
C ILE A 532 -5.35 -23.06 -6.81
N VAL A 533 -5.55 -22.46 -5.65
CA VAL A 533 -4.87 -22.84 -4.40
C VAL A 533 -5.92 -23.14 -3.35
N SER A 534 -5.81 -24.32 -2.75
CA SER A 534 -6.75 -24.81 -1.75
C SER A 534 -6.05 -25.02 -0.41
N ALA A 535 -6.79 -24.79 0.68
CA ALA A 535 -6.37 -25.10 2.04
C ALA A 535 -7.49 -25.89 2.72
N ASP A 536 -7.14 -26.98 3.39
CA ASP A 536 -8.10 -27.82 4.09
C ASP A 536 -7.84 -27.78 5.59
N GLN A 537 -8.91 -27.77 6.39
CA GLN A 537 -8.81 -27.84 7.84
C GLN A 537 -9.95 -28.67 8.43
N MET A 538 -9.61 -29.56 9.35
CA MET A 538 -10.60 -30.22 10.20
C MET A 538 -10.83 -29.36 11.45
N VAL A 539 -12.09 -29.07 11.75
CA VAL A 539 -12.46 -28.28 12.93
C VAL A 539 -13.52 -29.00 13.76
N LYS A 540 -13.44 -28.81 15.07
CA LYS A 540 -14.46 -29.24 16.02
C LYS A 540 -15.04 -28.00 16.69
N LEU A 541 -16.32 -27.78 16.47
CA LEU A 541 -17.06 -26.63 16.99
C LEU A 541 -17.82 -27.03 18.25
N GLU A 542 -17.58 -26.32 19.35
CA GLU A 542 -18.33 -26.43 20.59
C GLU A 542 -19.56 -25.51 20.61
N LYS A 543 -20.53 -25.85 21.46
CA LYS A 543 -21.72 -25.03 21.64
C LYS A 543 -21.36 -23.65 22.22
N GLY A 544 -21.81 -22.61 21.54
CA GLY A 544 -21.59 -21.21 21.83
C GLY A 544 -20.26 -20.68 21.31
N GLN A 545 -19.48 -21.50 20.58
CA GLN A 545 -18.18 -21.12 20.06
C GLN A 545 -18.31 -20.37 18.74
N ILE A 546 -17.58 -19.27 18.63
CA ILE A 546 -17.22 -18.66 17.35
C ILE A 546 -15.79 -19.11 17.06
N HIS A 547 -15.57 -19.91 16.03
CA HIS A 547 -14.24 -20.33 15.62
C HIS A 547 -13.74 -19.46 14.47
N VAL A 548 -12.54 -18.89 14.60
CA VAL A 548 -11.96 -18.03 13.58
C VAL A 548 -10.84 -18.78 12.89
N TRP A 549 -11.07 -19.20 11.64
CA TRP A 549 -10.03 -19.74 10.79
C TRP A 549 -9.44 -18.62 9.92
N ARG A 550 -8.20 -18.21 10.22
CA ARG A 550 -7.45 -17.32 9.34
C ARG A 550 -6.59 -18.13 8.38
N GLN A 551 -6.77 -17.89 7.08
CA GLN A 551 -5.93 -18.45 6.03
C GLN A 551 -5.10 -17.33 5.38
N ARG A 552 -3.80 -17.56 5.17
CA ARG A 552 -2.97 -16.77 4.26
C ARG A 552 -2.84 -17.53 2.94
N SER A 553 -3.22 -16.92 1.82
CA SER A 553 -3.19 -17.56 0.51
C SER A 553 -2.39 -16.73 -0.48
N PHE A 554 -1.52 -17.40 -1.24
CA PHE A 554 -0.68 -16.81 -2.27
C PHE A 554 -0.94 -17.46 -3.63
N PRO A 555 -0.76 -16.74 -4.74
CA PRO A 555 -0.85 -17.34 -6.07
C PRO A 555 0.23 -18.41 -6.27
N GLN A 556 0.01 -19.35 -7.19
CA GLN A 556 1.08 -20.28 -7.58
C GLN A 556 2.28 -19.48 -8.11
N LEU A 557 3.49 -19.89 -7.70
CA LEU A 557 4.73 -19.27 -8.17
C LEU A 557 4.88 -19.50 -9.68
N SER A 558 5.22 -18.43 -10.40
CA SER A 558 5.63 -18.47 -11.79
C SER A 558 6.93 -19.24 -11.97
N HIS A 559 7.23 -19.63 -13.21
CA HIS A 559 8.48 -20.33 -13.52
C HIS A 559 9.73 -19.52 -13.14
N VAL A 560 9.69 -18.19 -13.28
CA VAL A 560 10.80 -17.30 -12.92
C VAL A 560 10.99 -17.28 -11.40
N GLU A 561 9.91 -17.11 -10.63
CA GLU A 561 9.97 -17.13 -9.15
C GLU A 561 10.50 -18.48 -8.62
N GLN A 562 10.10 -19.59 -9.25
CA GLN A 562 10.64 -20.92 -8.91
C GLN A 562 12.14 -21.04 -9.21
N GLN A 563 12.61 -20.51 -10.35
CA GLN A 563 14.03 -20.51 -10.70
C GLN A 563 14.88 -19.66 -9.74
N THR A 564 14.35 -18.51 -9.29
CA THR A 564 15.03 -17.66 -8.31
C THR A 564 15.33 -18.43 -7.02
N LEU A 565 14.35 -19.18 -6.49
CA LEU A 565 14.55 -20.00 -5.30
C LEU A 565 15.61 -21.09 -5.52
N ILE A 566 15.60 -21.75 -6.68
CA ILE A 566 16.58 -22.79 -7.02
C ILE A 566 18.00 -22.22 -7.12
N GLN A 567 18.16 -21.01 -7.66
CA GLN A 567 19.46 -20.35 -7.78
C GLN A 567 20.05 -20.02 -6.40
N GLU A 568 19.26 -19.44 -5.50
CA GLU A 568 19.66 -19.14 -4.13
C GLU A 568 20.04 -20.40 -3.34
N GLU A 569 19.27 -21.48 -3.46
CA GLU A 569 19.61 -22.75 -2.78
C GLU A 569 20.88 -23.42 -3.36
N SER A 570 21.29 -23.05 -4.58
CA SER A 570 22.47 -23.60 -5.25
C SER A 570 23.77 -22.82 -5.02
N GLU A 571 23.69 -21.60 -4.46
CA GLU A 571 24.85 -20.82 -4.03
C GLU A 571 25.09 -21.02 -2.53
N PRO A 572 25.99 -21.94 -2.09
CA PRO A 572 26.32 -22.03 -0.67
C PRO A 572 26.98 -20.73 -0.20
N GLU A 573 26.70 -20.35 1.06
CA GLU A 573 27.14 -19.13 1.79
C GLU A 573 28.67 -18.83 1.78
N SER A 574 29.50 -19.58 1.05
CA SER A 574 30.95 -19.39 1.00
C SER A 574 31.43 -18.20 0.16
N ASN A 575 30.56 -17.42 -0.50
CA ASN A 575 30.99 -16.33 -1.38
C ASN A 575 30.88 -14.91 -0.79
N ALA A 576 30.29 -14.74 0.40
CA ALA A 576 30.18 -13.41 1.03
C ALA A 576 31.54 -12.78 1.40
N PHE A 577 32.62 -13.56 1.49
CA PHE A 577 33.98 -13.05 1.72
C PHE A 577 34.83 -12.86 0.45
N SER A 578 34.38 -13.28 -0.73
CA SER A 578 35.19 -13.19 -1.97
C SER A 578 34.92 -11.95 -2.82
N ALA A 579 33.80 -11.26 -2.60
CA ALA A 579 33.42 -10.07 -3.38
C ALA A 579 34.13 -8.77 -2.93
N PHE A 580 34.64 -8.71 -1.70
CA PHE A 580 35.43 -7.56 -1.20
C PHE A 580 36.93 -7.63 -1.54
N GLY A 581 37.43 -8.76 -2.05
CA GLY A 581 38.86 -8.98 -2.33
C GLY A 581 39.31 -8.69 -3.77
N LYS A 582 38.41 -8.33 -4.69
CA LYS A 582 38.75 -8.13 -6.12
C LYS A 582 38.85 -6.67 -6.59
N TYR A 583 38.77 -5.70 -5.68
CA TYR A 583 39.00 -4.28 -5.97
C TYR A 583 40.29 -3.70 -5.36
N LEU A 584 41.18 -4.56 -4.85
CA LEU A 584 42.54 -4.19 -4.46
C LEU A 584 43.56 -5.15 -5.12
N ASN A 585 43.77 -4.93 -6.42
CA ASN A 585 45.06 -5.09 -7.12
C ASN A 585 45.00 -4.48 -8.51
#